data_AF-A0A915BMA6-F1
#
_entry.id   AF-A0A915BMA6-F1
#
_cell.length_a   1.000
_cell.length_b   1.000
_cell.length_c   1.000
_cell.angle_alpha   90.00
_cell.angle_beta   90.00
_cell.angle_gamma   90.00
#
_symmetry.space_group_name_H-M   'P 1'
#
loop_
_entity.id
_entity.type
_entity.pdbx_description
1 polymer ?
#
loop_
_entity_poly.entity_id
_entity_poly.type
_entity_poly.pdbx_seq_one_letter_code
_entity_poly.pdbx_strand_id
1 'polypeptide(L)'
;LINRGGLPMRVFTPEVTDELIEKMGFISSAKEMTKFEYYNGICERISTNVHLMLCCSRNSFDAIVSEFPNFLRYCIVDHYGEWSYEDKFDIATAQLQRCTALNEDHIPLFCEQIMKVHSFMPNFGINSTPSSFLSFIKTFSFLLKRRV
;
A
#
# COMPACT_ATOMS: atom_id res chain seq x y z
N LEU A 1 8.70 4.11 -16.82
CA LEU A 1 9.10 3.83 -15.43
C LEU A 1 9.18 2.33 -15.17
N ILE A 2 8.06 1.59 -15.25
CA ILE A 2 8.03 0.16 -14.92
C ILE A 2 8.90 -0.70 -15.88
N ASN A 3 8.95 -0.36 -17.17
CA ASN A 3 9.90 -0.99 -18.11
C ASN A 3 11.28 -0.32 -18.01
N ARG A 4 12.19 -0.86 -17.18
CA ARG A 4 13.62 -0.47 -17.07
C ARG A 4 13.92 0.95 -16.53
N GLY A 5 13.03 1.56 -15.75
CA GLY A 5 13.20 2.95 -15.33
C GLY A 5 13.08 3.97 -16.48
N GLY A 6 12.95 3.48 -17.72
CA GLY A 6 12.82 4.30 -18.91
C GLY A 6 11.58 5.15 -18.82
N LEU A 7 11.78 6.46 -18.66
CA LEU A 7 10.75 7.41 -19.03
C LEU A 7 10.70 7.38 -20.56
N PRO A 8 9.54 7.22 -21.19
CA PRO A 8 9.47 7.45 -22.63
C PRO A 8 10.02 8.86 -22.88
N MET A 9 10.89 9.06 -23.89
CA MET A 9 11.28 10.41 -24.35
C MET A 9 10.09 11.26 -24.85
N ARG A 10 8.85 10.76 -24.67
CA ARG A 10 7.59 11.45 -24.88
C ARG A 10 7.02 12.09 -23.60
N VAL A 11 7.54 11.77 -22.42
CA VAL A 11 7.08 12.36 -21.14
C VAL A 11 7.77 13.68 -20.87
N PHE A 12 9.03 13.82 -21.28
CA PHE A 12 9.77 15.07 -21.24
C PHE A 12 9.87 15.65 -22.64
N THR A 13 9.73 16.97 -22.75
CA THR A 13 10.08 17.66 -23.97
C THR A 13 11.61 17.62 -24.16
N PRO A 14 12.12 17.86 -25.38
CA PRO A 14 13.56 17.92 -25.62
C PRO A 14 14.28 18.90 -24.68
N GLU A 15 13.67 20.04 -24.37
CA GLU A 15 14.22 21.08 -23.50
C GLU A 15 14.39 20.59 -22.07
N VAL A 16 13.37 19.92 -21.52
CA VAL A 16 13.42 19.34 -20.16
C VAL A 16 14.46 18.23 -20.07
N THR A 17 14.62 17.47 -21.15
CA THR A 17 15.63 16.40 -21.22
C THR A 17 17.05 16.97 -21.19
N ASP A 18 17.30 18.04 -21.94
CA ASP A 18 18.61 18.72 -21.96
C ASP A 18 18.91 19.37 -20.60
N GLU A 19 17.94 20.01 -19.96
CA GLU A 19 18.11 20.58 -18.60
C GLU A 19 18.42 19.50 -17.55
N LEU A 20 17.77 18.34 -17.65
CA LEU A 20 18.00 17.18 -16.78
C LEU A 20 19.43 16.62 -16.94
N ILE A 21 19.90 16.51 -18.18
CA ILE A 21 21.25 16.04 -18.49
C ILE A 21 22.29 17.04 -17.96
N GLU A 22 22.07 18.34 -18.14
CA GLU A 22 22.98 19.39 -17.67
C GLU A 22 23.10 19.39 -16.13
N LYS A 23 21.96 19.36 -15.41
CA LYS A 23 21.94 19.33 -13.94
C LYS A 23 22.58 18.07 -13.36
N MET A 24 22.47 16.93 -14.04
CA MET A 24 23.06 15.67 -13.58
C MET A 24 24.49 15.42 -14.07
N GLY A 25 24.93 16.11 -15.13
CA GLY A 25 26.32 16.11 -15.58
C GLY A 25 27.30 16.50 -14.48
N PHE A 26 26.88 17.37 -13.56
CA PHE A 26 27.67 17.76 -12.38
C PHE A 26 27.92 16.61 -11.38
N ILE A 27 27.10 15.55 -11.40
CA ILE A 27 27.15 14.42 -10.45
C ILE A 27 27.98 13.25 -11.02
N SER A 28 28.38 13.29 -12.29
CA SER A 28 29.14 12.23 -12.95
C SER A 28 30.64 12.54 -13.01
N SER A 29 31.46 11.59 -12.62
CA SER A 29 32.92 11.74 -12.54
C SER A 29 33.58 11.79 -13.92
N ALA A 30 34.24 12.91 -14.23
CA ALA A 30 35.43 13.12 -15.07
C ALA A 30 35.57 12.44 -16.46
N LYS A 31 34.61 11.67 -16.94
CA LYS A 31 34.64 11.03 -18.27
C LYS A 31 33.64 11.71 -19.20
N GLU A 32 34.11 12.10 -20.38
CA GLU A 32 33.23 12.51 -21.48
C GLU A 32 32.32 11.32 -21.82
N MET A 33 31.05 11.41 -21.39
CA MET A 33 29.99 10.46 -21.71
C MET A 33 29.05 11.12 -22.72
N THR A 34 28.54 10.32 -23.65
CA THR A 34 27.50 10.75 -24.58
C THR A 34 26.19 11.03 -23.85
N LYS A 35 25.32 11.91 -24.41
CA LYS A 35 23.99 12.18 -23.86
C LYS A 35 23.17 10.89 -23.61
N PHE A 36 23.34 9.89 -24.47
CA PHE A 36 22.67 8.59 -24.36
C PHE A 36 23.17 7.78 -23.15
N GLU A 37 24.47 7.77 -22.88
CA GLU A 37 25.04 7.09 -21.72
C GLU A 37 24.60 7.75 -20.40
N TYR A 38 24.54 9.07 -20.38
CA TYR A 38 23.96 9.83 -19.25
C TYR A 38 22.50 9.44 -19.01
N TYR A 39 21.68 9.45 -20.06
CA TYR A 39 20.27 9.09 -19.96
C TYR A 39 20.07 7.65 -19.45
N ASN A 40 20.88 6.70 -19.92
CA ASN A 40 20.83 5.32 -19.46
C ASN A 40 21.22 5.20 -17.99
N GLY A 41 22.29 5.90 -17.55
CA GLY A 41 22.68 5.92 -16.14
C GLY A 41 21.59 6.52 -15.24
N ILE A 42 20.87 7.52 -15.72
CA ILE A 42 19.71 8.10 -15.03
C ILE A 42 18.60 7.05 -14.89
N CYS A 43 18.23 6.39 -15.99
CA CYS A 43 17.19 5.37 -15.99
C CYS A 43 17.55 4.21 -15.04
N GLU A 44 18.82 3.80 -15.02
CA GLU A 44 19.32 2.76 -14.11
C GLU A 44 19.19 3.19 -12.64
N ARG A 45 19.64 4.41 -12.30
CA ARG A 45 19.49 4.97 -10.95
C ARG A 45 18.04 5.10 -10.52
N ILE A 46 17.14 5.53 -11.41
CA ILE A 46 15.70 5.61 -11.11
C ILE A 46 15.13 4.21 -10.88
N SER A 47 15.48 3.25 -11.74
CA SER A 47 14.97 1.88 -11.63
C SER A 47 15.37 1.17 -10.34
N THR A 48 16.54 1.53 -9.78
CA THR A 48 17.08 0.94 -8.55
C THR A 48 16.64 1.67 -7.28
N ASN A 49 16.37 2.98 -7.36
CA ASN A 49 16.06 3.79 -6.17
C ASN A 49 14.58 4.14 -6.01
N VAL A 50 13.76 3.99 -7.06
CA VAL A 50 12.33 4.33 -7.00
C VAL A 50 11.49 3.07 -6.89
N HIS A 51 10.97 2.82 -5.70
CA HIS A 51 10.01 1.75 -5.43
C HIS A 51 8.58 2.29 -5.55
N LEU A 52 7.93 2.02 -6.68
CA LEU A 52 6.51 2.34 -6.88
C LEU A 52 5.64 1.20 -6.36
N MET A 53 4.75 1.50 -5.42
CA MET A 53 3.75 0.55 -4.92
C MET A 53 2.37 0.89 -5.48
N LEU A 54 1.74 -0.08 -6.14
CA LEU A 54 0.40 0.05 -6.71
C LEU A 54 -0.58 -0.82 -5.91
N CYS A 55 -1.46 -0.18 -5.16
CA CYS A 55 -2.52 -0.85 -4.41
C CYS A 55 -3.82 -0.79 -5.21
N CYS A 56 -4.34 -1.94 -5.63
CA CYS A 56 -5.55 -2.00 -6.45
C CYS A 56 -6.42 -3.21 -6.09
N SER A 57 -7.71 -3.13 -6.40
CA SER A 57 -8.63 -4.26 -6.28
C SER A 57 -8.38 -5.28 -7.39
N ARG A 58 -8.87 -6.51 -7.22
CA ARG A 58 -8.69 -7.57 -8.21
C ARG A 58 -9.17 -7.17 -9.61
N ASN A 59 -10.34 -6.56 -9.71
CA ASN A 59 -10.90 -6.12 -11.00
C ASN A 59 -10.01 -5.08 -11.69
N SER A 60 -9.43 -4.16 -10.91
CA SER A 60 -8.53 -3.14 -11.45
C SER A 60 -7.19 -3.75 -11.88
N PHE A 61 -6.69 -4.71 -11.10
CA PHE A 61 -5.49 -5.47 -11.43
C PHE A 61 -5.64 -6.21 -12.76
N ASP A 62 -6.74 -6.93 -12.95
CA ASP A 62 -6.99 -7.68 -14.18
C ASP A 62 -7.07 -6.74 -15.41
N ALA A 63 -7.69 -5.55 -15.25
CA ALA A 63 -7.71 -4.52 -16.29
C ALA A 63 -6.29 -3.99 -16.61
N ILE A 64 -5.47 -3.70 -15.59
CA ILE A 64 -4.08 -3.24 -15.76
C ILE A 64 -3.25 -4.29 -16.51
N VAL A 65 -3.37 -5.56 -16.14
CA VAL A 65 -2.62 -6.65 -16.78
C VAL A 65 -3.06 -6.82 -18.24
N SER A 66 -4.35 -6.66 -18.53
CA SER A 66 -4.88 -6.70 -19.89
C SER A 66 -4.35 -5.55 -20.76
N GLU A 67 -4.25 -4.34 -20.20
CA GLU A 67 -3.79 -3.15 -20.93
C GLU A 67 -2.25 -3.10 -21.05
N PHE A 68 -1.54 -3.60 -20.04
CA PHE A 68 -0.09 -3.59 -19.95
C PHE A 68 0.46 -5.02 -19.75
N PRO A 69 0.62 -5.82 -20.82
CA PRO A 69 1.02 -7.23 -20.72
C PRO A 69 2.39 -7.44 -20.04
N ASN A 70 3.27 -6.44 -20.10
CA ASN A 70 4.59 -6.49 -19.48
C ASN A 70 4.58 -6.11 -17.98
N PHE A 71 3.44 -5.68 -17.43
CA PHE A 71 3.33 -5.25 -16.04
C PHE A 71 3.82 -6.34 -15.07
N LEU A 72 3.37 -7.59 -15.28
CA LEU A 72 3.77 -8.74 -14.45
C LEU A 72 5.25 -9.11 -14.56
N ARG A 73 5.93 -8.69 -15.63
CA ARG A 73 7.36 -8.99 -15.84
C ARG A 73 8.25 -8.12 -14.97
N TYR A 74 7.79 -6.93 -14.60
CA TYR A 74 8.60 -5.92 -13.92
C TYR A 74 8.04 -5.51 -12.55
N CYS A 75 6.90 -6.07 -12.15
CA CYS A 75 6.27 -5.80 -10.86
C CYS A 75 6.28 -7.08 -10.00
N ILE A 76 6.58 -6.92 -8.72
CA ILE A 76 6.31 -7.94 -7.71
C ILE A 76 4.83 -7.81 -7.35
N VAL A 77 4.10 -8.92 -7.44
CA VAL A 77 2.68 -8.97 -7.08
C VAL A 77 2.55 -9.61 -5.72
N ASP A 78 2.03 -8.85 -4.77
CA ASP A 78 1.65 -9.35 -3.45
C ASP A 78 0.13 -9.33 -3.31
N HIS A 79 -0.43 -10.43 -2.81
CA HIS A 79 -1.86 -10.56 -2.60
C HIS A 79 -2.20 -10.26 -1.15
N TYR A 80 -2.71 -9.06 -0.91
CA TYR A 80 -3.33 -8.72 0.36
C TYR A 80 -4.72 -9.34 0.44
N GLY A 81 -4.77 -10.53 1.06
CA GLY A 81 -6.00 -11.25 1.36
C GLY A 81 -6.78 -10.61 2.52
N GLU A 82 -7.93 -11.22 2.84
CA GLU A 82 -8.67 -10.85 4.04
C GLU A 82 -7.85 -11.15 5.30
N TRP A 83 -8.04 -10.34 6.35
CA TRP A 83 -7.46 -10.64 7.66
C TRP A 83 -7.99 -11.96 8.19
N SER A 84 -7.08 -12.79 8.68
CA SER A 84 -7.42 -14.03 9.35
C SER A 84 -8.23 -13.75 10.62
N TYR A 85 -8.84 -14.80 11.16
CA TYR A 85 -9.57 -14.70 12.43
C TYR A 85 -8.60 -14.29 13.55
N GLU A 86 -7.41 -14.89 13.54
CA GLU A 86 -6.33 -14.66 14.49
C GLU A 86 -5.86 -13.21 14.45
N ASP A 87 -5.59 -12.66 13.25
CA ASP A 87 -5.20 -11.26 13.10
C ASP A 87 -6.27 -10.30 13.64
N LYS A 88 -7.54 -10.57 13.33
CA LYS A 88 -8.67 -9.76 13.83
C LYS A 88 -8.77 -9.83 15.35
N PHE A 89 -8.56 -11.01 15.93
CA PHE A 89 -8.61 -11.22 17.37
C PHE A 89 -7.46 -10.50 18.08
N ASP A 90 -6.24 -10.58 17.55
CA ASP A 90 -5.06 -9.93 18.11
C ASP A 90 -5.19 -8.41 18.06
N ILE A 91 -5.66 -7.87 16.92
CA ILE A 91 -5.92 -6.44 16.76
C ILE A 91 -6.99 -5.96 17.73
N ALA A 92 -8.08 -6.70 17.87
CA ALA A 92 -9.16 -6.37 18.81
C ALA A 92 -8.64 -6.39 20.26
N THR A 93 -7.89 -7.42 20.63
CA THR A 93 -7.30 -7.59 21.96
C THR A 93 -6.36 -6.44 22.29
N ALA A 94 -5.42 -6.12 21.39
CA ALA A 94 -4.47 -5.03 21.58
C ALA A 94 -5.17 -3.67 21.73
N GLN A 95 -6.29 -3.45 21.04
CA GLN A 95 -7.06 -2.21 21.14
C GLN A 95 -7.89 -2.15 22.43
N LEU A 96 -8.51 -3.25 22.86
CA LEU A 96 -9.30 -3.32 24.09
C LEU A 96 -8.45 -3.32 25.36
N GLN A 97 -7.23 -3.89 25.34
CA GLN A 97 -6.26 -3.80 26.44
C GLN A 97 -5.89 -2.36 26.79
N ARG A 98 -5.96 -1.43 25.82
CA ARG A 98 -5.75 0.00 26.04
C ARG A 98 -6.96 0.70 26.68
N CYS A 99 -8.05 -0.02 26.93
CA CYS A 99 -9.25 0.50 27.56
C CYS A 99 -9.24 0.19 29.06
N THR A 100 -8.82 1.16 29.87
CA THR A 100 -8.77 1.06 31.34
C THR A 100 -10.15 0.85 32.00
N ALA A 101 -11.23 1.04 31.25
CA ALA A 101 -12.61 0.80 31.70
C ALA A 101 -13.03 -0.69 31.65
N LEU A 102 -12.23 -1.56 31.02
CA LEU A 102 -12.50 -2.99 30.92
C LEU A 102 -11.64 -3.77 31.91
N ASN A 103 -12.23 -4.79 32.55
CA ASN A 103 -11.46 -5.82 33.23
C ASN A 103 -10.74 -6.67 32.17
N GLU A 104 -9.44 -6.93 32.37
CA GLU A 104 -8.61 -7.75 31.50
C GLU A 104 -9.22 -9.15 31.26
N ASP A 105 -9.84 -9.74 32.29
CA ASP A 105 -10.50 -11.05 32.21
C ASP A 105 -11.66 -11.09 31.20
N HIS A 106 -12.29 -9.94 30.92
CA HIS A 106 -13.42 -9.86 30.00
C HIS A 106 -13.02 -9.54 28.56
N ILE A 107 -11.76 -9.13 28.32
CA ILE A 107 -11.28 -8.73 27.00
C ILE A 107 -11.48 -9.85 25.95
N PRO A 108 -11.10 -11.12 26.21
CA PRO A 108 -11.29 -12.19 25.24
C PRO A 108 -12.76 -12.38 24.85
N LEU A 109 -13.66 -12.29 25.83
CA LEU A 109 -15.11 -12.41 25.60
C LEU A 109 -15.63 -11.27 24.71
N PHE A 110 -15.18 -10.03 24.94
CA PHE A 110 -15.55 -8.90 24.09
C PHE A 110 -14.99 -9.03 22.67
N CYS A 111 -13.74 -9.49 22.53
CA CYS A 111 -13.14 -9.77 21.21
C CYS A 111 -13.98 -10.79 20.43
N GLU A 112 -14.38 -11.90 21.07
CA GLU A 112 -15.25 -12.90 20.43
C GLU A 112 -16.58 -12.30 19.95
N GLN A 113 -17.25 -11.49 20.78
CA GLN A 113 -18.52 -10.87 20.41
C GLN A 113 -18.34 -9.87 19.26
N ILE A 114 -17.28 -9.07 19.30
CA ILE A 114 -16.95 -8.12 18.24
C ILE A 114 -16.75 -8.83 16.90
N MET A 115 -16.01 -9.94 16.90
CA MET A 115 -15.78 -10.73 15.70
C MET A 115 -17.06 -11.38 15.18
N LYS A 116 -17.88 -11.97 16.07
CA LYS A 116 -19.19 -12.53 15.69
C LYS A 116 -20.02 -11.47 14.99
N VAL A 117 -20.22 -10.31 15.63
CA VAL A 117 -20.99 -9.20 15.05
C VAL A 117 -20.45 -8.79 13.69
N HIS A 118 -19.14 -8.62 13.56
CA HIS A 118 -18.51 -8.20 12.30
C HIS A 118 -18.64 -9.25 11.18
N SER A 119 -18.59 -10.54 11.51
CA SER A 119 -18.82 -11.64 10.57
C SER A 119 -20.26 -11.76 10.09
N PHE A 120 -21.24 -11.25 10.86
CA PHE A 120 -22.65 -11.25 10.46
C PHE A 120 -23.01 -10.07 9.54
N MET A 121 -22.20 -9.00 9.48
CA MET A 121 -22.49 -7.79 8.69
C MET A 121 -22.71 -8.07 7.19
N PRO A 122 -21.94 -8.93 6.52
CA PRO A 122 -22.17 -9.26 5.10
C PRO A 122 -23.55 -9.85 4.82
N ASN A 123 -24.16 -10.57 5.77
CA ASN A 123 -25.49 -11.16 5.61
C ASN A 123 -26.59 -10.08 5.47
N PHE A 124 -26.30 -8.85 5.87
CA PHE A 124 -27.18 -7.69 5.75
C PHE A 124 -26.82 -6.80 4.54
N GLY A 125 -25.95 -7.27 3.64
CA GLY A 125 -25.45 -6.48 2.51
C GLY A 125 -24.47 -5.38 2.90
N ILE A 126 -23.93 -5.41 4.13
CA ILE A 126 -22.96 -4.44 4.60
C ILE A 126 -21.55 -4.97 4.30
N ASN A 127 -20.82 -4.26 3.45
CA ASN A 127 -19.44 -4.61 3.14
C ASN A 127 -18.55 -4.53 4.38
N SER A 128 -18.01 -5.68 4.75
CA SER A 128 -17.14 -5.85 5.91
C SER A 128 -15.69 -5.68 5.45
N THR A 129 -14.99 -4.65 5.94
CA THR A 129 -13.60 -4.34 5.57
C THR A 129 -12.73 -4.26 6.83
N PRO A 130 -11.41 -4.42 6.69
CA PRO A 130 -10.47 -4.15 7.79
C PRO A 130 -10.67 -2.76 8.42
N SER A 131 -10.95 -1.75 7.60
CA SER A 131 -11.21 -0.39 8.07
C SER A 131 -12.52 -0.28 8.87
N SER A 132 -13.60 -0.95 8.43
CA SER A 132 -14.86 -0.96 9.17
C SER A 132 -14.74 -1.72 10.49
N PHE A 133 -13.96 -2.81 10.54
CA PHE A 133 -13.64 -3.53 11.77
C PHE A 133 -12.92 -2.63 12.79
N LEU A 134 -11.86 -1.95 12.37
CA LEU A 134 -11.10 -1.02 13.22
C LEU A 134 -11.98 0.12 13.73
N SER A 135 -12.83 0.68 12.86
CA SER A 135 -13.76 1.75 13.25
C SER A 135 -14.74 1.27 14.31
N PHE A 136 -15.24 0.04 14.17
CA PHE A 136 -16.15 -0.56 15.14
C PHE A 136 -15.49 -0.74 16.52
N ILE A 137 -14.30 -1.33 16.59
CA ILE A 137 -13.58 -1.52 17.87
C ILE A 137 -13.25 -0.17 18.52
N LYS A 138 -12.79 0.82 17.73
CA LYS A 138 -12.50 2.17 18.23
C LYS A 138 -13.74 2.83 18.81
N THR A 139 -14.87 2.74 18.11
CA THR A 139 -16.15 3.29 18.55
C THR A 139 -16.62 2.62 19.83
N PHE A 140 -16.56 1.29 19.88
CA PHE A 140 -16.90 0.51 21.08
C PHE A 140 -16.05 0.94 22.29
N SER A 141 -14.73 1.02 22.11
CA SER A 141 -13.80 1.46 23.16
C SER A 141 -14.09 2.90 23.62
N PHE A 142 -14.41 3.80 22.70
CA PHE A 142 -14.77 5.18 23.01
C PHE A 142 -16.07 5.29 23.82
N LEU A 143 -17.10 4.51 23.45
CA LEU A 143 -18.37 4.49 24.16
C LEU A 143 -18.22 3.93 25.57
N LEU A 144 -17.38 2.90 25.76
CA LEU A 144 -17.07 2.37 27.09
C LEU A 144 -16.45 3.43 28.00
N LYS A 145 -15.48 4.20 27.50
CA LYS A 145 -14.82 5.28 28.27
C LYS A 145 -15.76 6.41 28.68
N ARG A 146 -16.91 6.59 28.00
CA ARG A 146 -17.89 7.63 28.32
C ARG A 146 -19.00 7.17 29.26
N ARG A 147 -19.15 5.86 29.45
CA ARG A 147 -20.21 5.24 30.26
C ARG A 147 -19.77 4.98 31.70
N VAL A 148 -18.46 4.99 31.95
CA VAL A 148 -17.81 4.98 33.26
C VAL A 148 -17.50 6.43 33.65
#